data_AF-A0A0R2UYF0-F1
#
_entry.id   AF-A0A0R2UYF0-F1
#
_cell.length_a   1.000
_cell.length_b   1.000
_cell.length_c   1.000
_cell.angle_alpha   90.00
_cell.angle_beta   90.00
_cell.angle_gamma   90.00
#
_symmetry.space_group_name_H-M   'P 1'
#
loop_
_entity.id
_entity.type
_entity.pdbx_description
1 polymer ?
#
loop_
_entity_poly.entity_id
_entity_poly.type
_entity_poly.pdbx_seq_one_letter_code
_entity_poly.pdbx_strand_id
1 'polypeptide(L)'
;MGNQILIDVALAAVDAENLGRGTHTDVLAISFSTPDHLGHLMGPRAQEMMDVYLRLDLQLGQLFDALDARLGRGNYYVSLTADHGSCDNPNQAALDGFAVQNWSGKELKAQFSALISSVELDEPEILHIGNDQIHLKSSDDDDWELVREAIMKHPAVQMAWTADEIRNSCDPKATQRRNAFDARSGQVFYELKSGHIDYGEEGCDHGSGHVYDTHVPVVFMGPGIRPDAARWERVHPRDIAPTWSMLLGIALPSSATGDPLPLR
;
A
#
# COMPACT_ATOMS: atom_id res chain seq x y z
N MET A 1 -20.52 -10.13 -1.46
CA MET A 1 -21.24 -9.85 -2.72
C MET A 1 -20.33 -9.20 -3.77
N GLY A 2 -19.58 -8.13 -3.43
CA GLY A 2 -18.67 -7.44 -4.37
C GLY A 2 -17.66 -8.37 -5.06
N ASN A 3 -16.91 -9.16 -4.29
CA ASN A 3 -15.93 -10.11 -4.84
C ASN A 3 -16.55 -11.15 -5.80
N GLN A 4 -17.81 -11.57 -5.56
CA GLN A 4 -18.45 -12.56 -6.44
C GLN A 4 -18.74 -11.97 -7.82
N ILE A 5 -19.33 -10.77 -7.84
CA ILE A 5 -19.65 -10.06 -9.08
C ILE A 5 -18.36 -9.84 -9.89
N LEU A 6 -17.27 -9.48 -9.22
CA LEU A 6 -15.98 -9.30 -9.87
C LEU A 6 -15.47 -10.60 -10.53
N ILE A 7 -15.59 -11.75 -9.85
CA ILE A 7 -15.22 -13.05 -10.40
C ILE A 7 -16.09 -13.40 -11.60
N ASP A 8 -17.41 -13.19 -11.49
CA ASP A 8 -18.35 -13.50 -12.57
C ASP A 8 -18.02 -12.67 -13.82
N VAL A 9 -17.69 -11.38 -13.66
CA VAL A 9 -17.24 -10.49 -14.74
C VAL A 9 -15.90 -10.94 -15.30
N ALA A 10 -14.94 -11.30 -14.44
CA ALA A 10 -13.62 -11.76 -14.88
C ALA A 10 -13.72 -13.04 -15.73
N LEU A 11 -14.55 -14.00 -15.31
CA LEU A 11 -14.79 -15.24 -16.08
C LEU A 11 -15.55 -14.96 -17.37
N ALA A 12 -16.51 -14.03 -17.37
CA ALA A 12 -17.17 -13.61 -18.60
C ALA A 12 -16.19 -12.97 -19.59
N ALA A 13 -15.23 -12.17 -19.11
CA ALA A 13 -14.18 -11.58 -19.94
C ALA A 13 -13.23 -12.65 -20.51
N VAL A 14 -12.85 -13.66 -19.71
CA VAL A 14 -12.04 -14.80 -20.21
C VAL A 14 -12.74 -15.49 -21.38
N ASP A 15 -14.05 -15.71 -21.29
CA ASP A 15 -14.80 -16.38 -22.35
C ASP A 15 -15.03 -15.47 -23.57
N ALA A 16 -15.41 -14.20 -23.36
CA ALA A 16 -15.73 -13.25 -24.43
C ALA A 16 -14.51 -12.83 -25.24
N GLU A 17 -13.37 -12.60 -24.58
CA GLU A 17 -12.12 -12.16 -25.21
C GLU A 17 -11.22 -13.35 -25.59
N ASN A 18 -11.67 -14.58 -25.34
CA ASN A 18 -10.96 -15.81 -25.64
C ASN A 18 -9.54 -15.87 -25.01
N LEU A 19 -9.40 -15.31 -23.81
CA LEU A 19 -8.12 -15.16 -23.12
C LEU A 19 -7.47 -16.52 -22.86
N GLY A 20 -6.17 -16.63 -23.14
CA GLY A 20 -5.38 -17.83 -22.90
C GLY A 20 -5.64 -18.97 -23.88
N ARG A 21 -6.45 -18.76 -24.93
CA ARG A 21 -6.72 -19.77 -25.98
C ARG A 21 -5.99 -19.50 -27.30
N GLY A 22 -5.24 -18.40 -27.40
CA GLY A 22 -4.45 -18.01 -28.57
C GLY A 22 -3.01 -18.55 -28.56
N THR A 23 -2.19 -18.02 -29.47
CA THR A 23 -0.74 -18.31 -29.55
C THR A 23 0.12 -17.34 -28.76
N HIS A 24 -0.49 -16.32 -28.15
CA HIS A 24 0.17 -15.31 -27.32
C HIS A 24 -0.31 -15.45 -25.87
N THR A 25 0.53 -15.01 -24.93
CA THR A 25 0.15 -14.93 -23.52
C THR A 25 -0.71 -13.69 -23.29
N ASP A 26 -1.92 -13.91 -22.78
CA ASP A 26 -2.81 -12.83 -22.33
C ASP A 26 -2.63 -12.57 -20.82
N VAL A 27 -3.01 -11.38 -20.37
CA VAL A 27 -2.95 -10.99 -18.95
C VAL A 27 -4.33 -10.56 -18.47
N LEU A 28 -4.78 -11.16 -17.37
CA LEU A 28 -5.99 -10.77 -16.64
C LEU A 28 -5.59 -10.27 -15.25
N ALA A 29 -5.95 -9.02 -14.94
CA ALA A 29 -5.73 -8.42 -13.63
C ALA A 29 -7.07 -8.26 -12.90
N ILE A 30 -7.14 -8.74 -11.66
CA ILE A 30 -8.36 -8.72 -10.83
C ILE A 30 -7.98 -8.07 -9.49
N SER A 31 -8.73 -7.04 -9.10
CA SER A 31 -8.51 -6.31 -7.84
C SER A 31 -9.70 -6.46 -6.92
N PHE A 32 -9.54 -7.23 -5.84
CA PHE A 32 -10.59 -7.45 -4.86
C PHE A 32 -10.63 -6.31 -3.84
N SER A 33 -11.49 -5.32 -4.05
CA SER A 33 -11.57 -4.12 -3.18
C SER A 33 -12.45 -4.29 -1.93
N THR A 34 -13.20 -5.39 -1.80
CA THR A 34 -14.09 -5.60 -0.64
C THR A 34 -13.33 -5.62 0.70
N PRO A 35 -12.15 -6.27 0.84
CA PRO A 35 -11.37 -6.24 2.07
C PRO A 35 -10.95 -4.82 2.48
N ASP A 36 -10.54 -3.97 1.54
CA ASP A 36 -10.15 -2.59 1.82
C ASP A 36 -11.35 -1.77 2.34
N HIS A 37 -12.45 -1.75 1.60
CA HIS A 37 -13.66 -1.02 1.99
C HIS A 37 -14.17 -1.42 3.39
N LEU A 38 -14.18 -2.72 3.69
CA LEU A 38 -14.67 -3.19 4.98
C LEU A 38 -13.63 -2.97 6.10
N GLY A 39 -12.33 -3.03 5.78
CA GLY A 39 -11.25 -2.76 6.73
C GLY A 39 -11.29 -1.33 7.20
N HIS A 40 -11.49 -0.40 6.27
CA HIS A 40 -11.74 1.00 6.56
C HIS A 40 -12.92 1.24 7.50
N LEU A 41 -14.00 0.48 7.38
CA LEU A 41 -15.18 0.65 8.22
C LEU A 41 -15.04 0.01 9.61
N MET A 42 -14.46 -1.18 9.68
CA MET A 42 -14.57 -2.03 10.88
C MET A 42 -13.23 -2.35 11.56
N GLY A 43 -12.11 -2.19 10.85
CA GLY A 43 -10.79 -2.63 11.28
C GLY A 43 -10.51 -4.12 10.99
N PRO A 44 -9.23 -4.52 10.94
CA PRO A 44 -8.84 -5.87 10.50
C PRO A 44 -9.25 -6.99 11.46
N ARG A 45 -9.60 -6.66 12.73
CA ARG A 45 -9.98 -7.63 13.76
C ARG A 45 -11.48 -7.90 13.84
N ALA A 46 -12.29 -7.24 13.01
CA ALA A 46 -13.74 -7.41 13.00
C ALA A 46 -14.15 -8.83 12.56
N GLN A 47 -15.26 -9.33 13.09
CA GLN A 47 -15.80 -10.64 12.67
C GLN A 47 -16.26 -10.61 11.21
N GLU A 48 -16.73 -9.45 10.75
CA GLU A 48 -17.10 -9.18 9.38
C GLU A 48 -15.89 -9.30 8.45
N MET A 49 -14.70 -8.85 8.89
CA MET A 49 -13.46 -9.02 8.12
C MET A 49 -13.06 -10.49 8.02
N MET A 50 -13.18 -11.24 9.11
CA MET A 50 -12.96 -12.68 9.11
C MET A 50 -13.89 -13.39 8.12
N ASP A 51 -15.20 -13.08 8.12
CA ASP A 51 -16.16 -13.64 7.17
C ASP A 51 -15.82 -13.27 5.71
N VAL A 52 -15.35 -12.04 5.45
CA VAL A 52 -14.90 -11.63 4.12
C VAL A 52 -13.72 -12.47 3.63
N TYR A 53 -12.71 -12.72 4.46
CA TYR A 53 -11.57 -13.55 4.05
C TYR A 53 -11.93 -15.02 3.89
N LEU A 54 -12.79 -15.59 4.75
CA LEU A 54 -13.29 -16.95 4.59
C LEU A 54 -14.08 -17.12 3.28
N ARG A 55 -14.86 -16.10 2.88
CA ARG A 55 -15.54 -16.10 1.58
C ARG A 55 -14.57 -15.91 0.44
N LEU A 56 -13.61 -14.99 0.57
CA LEU A 56 -12.61 -14.75 -0.48
C LEU A 56 -11.82 -16.03 -0.78
N ASP A 57 -11.44 -16.80 0.24
CA ASP A 57 -10.78 -18.11 0.07
C ASP A 57 -11.62 -19.07 -0.80
N LEU A 58 -12.89 -19.29 -0.41
CA LEU A 58 -13.82 -20.12 -1.18
C LEU A 58 -14.00 -19.61 -2.62
N GLN A 59 -14.07 -18.29 -2.79
CA GLN A 59 -14.25 -17.63 -4.07
C GLN A 59 -13.02 -17.72 -4.97
N LEU A 60 -11.81 -17.63 -4.42
CA LEU A 60 -10.57 -17.89 -5.15
C LEU A 60 -10.53 -19.35 -5.62
N GLY A 61 -10.94 -20.30 -4.77
CA GLY A 61 -11.11 -21.70 -5.17
C GLY A 61 -12.04 -21.84 -6.39
N GLN A 62 -13.21 -21.20 -6.35
CA GLN A 62 -14.16 -21.21 -7.47
C GLN A 62 -13.58 -20.58 -8.74
N LEU A 63 -12.84 -19.47 -8.62
CA LEU A 63 -12.15 -18.84 -9.75
C LEU A 63 -11.14 -19.81 -10.38
N PHE A 64 -10.30 -20.45 -9.57
CA PHE A 64 -9.29 -21.38 -10.08
C PHE A 64 -9.90 -22.65 -10.68
N ASP A 65 -10.94 -23.23 -10.08
CA ASP A 65 -11.68 -24.35 -10.66
C ASP A 65 -12.28 -23.98 -12.02
N ALA A 66 -12.83 -22.77 -12.13
CA ALA A 66 -13.40 -22.24 -13.36
C ALA A 66 -12.35 -21.99 -14.45
N LEU A 67 -11.14 -21.55 -14.08
CA LEU A 67 -10.00 -21.38 -14.99
C LEU A 67 -9.43 -22.74 -15.41
N ASP A 68 -9.29 -23.69 -14.49
CA ASP A 68 -8.87 -25.07 -14.76
C ASP A 68 -9.80 -25.74 -15.78
N ALA A 69 -11.12 -25.55 -15.65
CA ALA A 69 -12.09 -26.07 -16.59
C ALA A 69 -12.04 -25.42 -17.98
N ARG A 70 -11.66 -24.13 -18.07
CA ARG A 70 -11.66 -23.36 -19.33
C ARG A 70 -10.35 -23.43 -20.11
N LEU A 71 -9.24 -23.39 -19.38
CA LEU A 71 -7.89 -23.25 -19.93
C LEU A 71 -7.08 -24.54 -19.76
N GLY A 72 -7.48 -25.41 -18.83
CA GLY A 72 -6.72 -26.59 -18.43
C GLY A 72 -5.74 -26.26 -17.31
N ARG A 73 -5.73 -27.10 -16.27
CA ARG A 73 -4.78 -26.99 -15.18
C ARG A 73 -3.35 -27.05 -15.72
N GLY A 74 -2.54 -26.06 -15.35
CA GLY A 74 -1.16 -25.94 -15.83
C GLY A 74 -1.00 -25.19 -17.17
N ASN A 75 -2.03 -24.49 -17.65
CA ASN A 75 -1.93 -23.60 -18.81
C ASN A 75 -2.01 -22.11 -18.44
N TYR A 76 -2.04 -21.78 -17.15
CA TYR A 76 -2.01 -20.40 -16.66
C TYR A 76 -1.10 -20.26 -15.45
N TYR A 77 -0.70 -19.03 -15.19
CA TYR A 77 0.07 -18.63 -14.02
C TYR A 77 -0.74 -17.61 -13.21
N VAL A 78 -0.47 -17.55 -11.91
CA VAL A 78 -1.09 -16.59 -10.99
C VAL A 78 -0.01 -15.97 -10.13
N SER A 79 -0.05 -14.64 -9.99
CA SER A 79 0.53 -13.94 -8.85
C SER A 79 -0.59 -13.32 -8.03
N LEU A 80 -0.54 -13.48 -6.71
CA LEU A 80 -1.47 -12.84 -5.77
C LEU A 80 -0.67 -12.01 -4.77
N THR A 81 -1.08 -10.76 -4.60
CA THR A 81 -0.50 -9.81 -3.65
C THR A 81 -1.59 -8.90 -3.09
N ALA A 82 -1.25 -8.08 -2.10
CA ALA A 82 -1.99 -6.88 -1.77
C ALA A 82 -1.22 -5.64 -2.23
N ASP A 83 -1.94 -4.54 -2.43
CA ASP A 83 -1.40 -3.20 -2.66
C ASP A 83 -0.85 -2.58 -1.37
N HIS A 84 -1.45 -2.90 -0.23
CA HIS A 84 -0.98 -2.54 1.11
C HIS A 84 -1.47 -3.54 2.18
N GLY A 85 -0.93 -3.40 3.38
CA GLY A 85 -1.45 -4.00 4.61
C GLY A 85 -2.47 -3.08 5.29
N SER A 86 -2.59 -3.16 6.60
CA SER A 86 -3.46 -2.27 7.36
C SER A 86 -3.06 -2.23 8.84
N CYS A 87 -3.30 -1.09 9.49
CA CYS A 87 -3.15 -0.98 10.93
C CYS A 87 -4.33 -1.58 11.70
N ASP A 88 -4.10 -1.93 12.97
CA ASP A 88 -5.21 -2.18 13.91
C ASP A 88 -5.94 -0.86 14.23
N ASN A 89 -7.21 -0.96 14.61
CA ASN A 89 -7.98 0.20 15.08
C ASN A 89 -7.30 0.81 16.34
N PRO A 90 -6.84 2.08 16.31
CA PRO A 90 -6.13 2.66 17.44
C PRO A 90 -7.00 2.86 18.67
N ASN A 91 -8.31 3.10 18.51
CA ASN A 91 -9.23 3.24 19.63
C ASN A 91 -9.38 1.90 20.38
N GLN A 92 -9.45 0.78 19.65
CA GLN A 92 -9.41 -0.55 20.25
C GLN A 92 -8.04 -0.83 20.90
N ALA A 93 -6.95 -0.52 20.21
CA ALA A 93 -5.61 -0.71 20.77
C ALA A 93 -5.38 0.15 22.04
N ALA A 94 -5.94 1.36 22.13
CA ALA A 94 -5.89 2.17 23.34
C ALA A 94 -6.62 1.50 24.52
N LEU A 95 -7.79 0.87 24.27
CA LEU A 95 -8.49 0.07 25.28
C LEU A 95 -7.67 -1.16 25.73
N ASP A 96 -6.87 -1.73 24.82
CA ASP A 96 -5.95 -2.84 25.10
C ASP A 96 -4.65 -2.38 25.79
N GLY A 97 -4.51 -1.09 26.10
CA GLY A 97 -3.41 -0.52 26.88
C GLY A 97 -2.23 0.01 26.08
N PHE A 98 -2.36 0.12 24.76
CA PHE A 98 -1.33 0.72 23.92
C PHE A 98 -1.39 2.26 23.97
N ALA A 99 -0.22 2.90 24.00
CA ALA A 99 -0.10 4.35 23.93
C ALA A 99 -0.20 4.81 22.46
N VAL A 100 -1.43 4.86 21.95
CA VAL A 100 -1.76 5.26 20.57
C VAL A 100 -2.85 6.32 20.58
N GLN A 101 -2.96 7.07 19.48
CA GLN A 101 -3.98 8.08 19.29
C GLN A 101 -4.46 8.10 17.84
N ASN A 102 -5.72 8.47 17.67
CA ASN A 102 -6.39 8.63 16.40
C ASN A 102 -6.91 10.07 16.26
N TRP A 103 -6.73 10.68 15.10
CA TRP A 103 -7.20 12.03 14.79
C TRP A 103 -8.30 12.01 13.73
N SER A 104 -9.14 13.04 13.71
CA SER A 104 -10.30 13.17 12.80
C SER A 104 -10.01 13.88 11.46
N GLY A 105 -8.77 13.83 10.96
CA GLY A 105 -8.27 14.57 9.79
C GLY A 105 -8.05 16.06 10.07
N LYS A 106 -9.09 16.70 10.60
CA LYS A 106 -9.13 18.13 10.90
C LYS A 106 -8.29 18.48 12.12
N GLU A 107 -8.27 17.61 13.11
CA GLU A 107 -7.59 17.87 14.38
C GLU A 107 -6.06 17.87 14.22
N LEU A 108 -5.49 16.84 13.58
CA LEU A 108 -4.04 16.77 13.35
C LEU A 108 -3.58 17.95 12.48
N LYS A 109 -4.34 18.23 11.41
CA LYS A 109 -4.10 19.38 10.54
C LYS A 109 -4.07 20.69 11.32
N ALA A 110 -5.04 20.94 12.21
CA ALA A 110 -5.08 22.14 13.03
C ALA A 110 -3.89 22.23 14.00
N GLN A 111 -3.50 21.11 14.61
CA GLN A 111 -2.34 21.04 15.50
C GLN A 111 -1.03 21.35 14.74
N PHE A 112 -0.85 20.80 13.54
CA PHE A 112 0.29 21.11 12.68
C PHE A 112 0.28 22.56 12.22
N SER A 113 -0.86 23.09 11.77
CA SER A 113 -0.97 24.50 11.37
C SER A 113 -0.65 25.45 12.54
N ALA A 114 -1.03 25.11 13.77
CA ALA A 114 -0.69 25.91 14.95
C ALA A 114 0.82 25.89 15.25
N LEU A 115 1.48 24.73 15.12
CA LEU A 115 2.93 24.62 15.27
C LEU A 115 3.67 25.43 14.19
N ILE A 116 3.24 25.33 12.94
CA ILE A 116 3.84 26.06 11.82
C ILE A 116 3.64 27.57 11.96
N SER A 117 2.49 28.01 12.47
CA SER A 117 2.23 29.44 12.71
C SER A 117 3.09 30.05 13.82
N SER A 118 3.85 29.22 14.57
CA SER A 118 4.77 29.68 15.62
C SER A 118 6.19 29.98 15.14
N VAL A 119 6.49 29.68 13.88
CA VAL A 119 7.77 30.00 13.23
C VAL A 119 7.59 31.13 12.21
N GLU A 120 8.63 31.91 12.00
CA GLU A 120 8.64 33.01 11.03
C GLU A 120 9.07 32.46 9.68
N LEU A 121 8.14 32.42 8.73
CA LEU A 121 8.34 31.94 7.36
C LEU A 121 8.29 33.10 6.39
N ASP A 122 9.10 33.06 5.34
CA ASP A 122 9.09 34.07 4.27
C ASP A 122 7.78 33.98 3.47
N GLU A 123 7.32 32.75 3.17
CA GLU A 123 6.01 32.50 2.57
C GLU A 123 5.18 31.50 3.42
N PRO A 124 4.40 31.96 4.41
CA PRO A 124 3.76 31.11 5.41
C PRO A 124 2.54 30.31 4.91
N GLU A 125 2.22 30.37 3.62
CA GLU A 125 1.01 29.77 3.07
C GLU A 125 1.14 28.25 2.95
N ILE A 126 0.33 27.51 3.73
CA ILE A 126 0.18 26.06 3.64
C ILE A 126 -0.91 25.75 2.61
N LEU A 127 -0.54 25.08 1.52
CA LEU A 127 -1.45 24.68 0.45
C LEU A 127 -2.24 23.42 0.81
N HIS A 128 -1.57 22.42 1.39
CA HIS A 128 -2.19 21.13 1.71
C HIS A 128 -1.42 20.40 2.81
N ILE A 129 -2.15 19.63 3.64
CA ILE A 129 -1.58 18.67 4.59
C ILE A 129 -2.36 17.37 4.41
N GLY A 130 -1.66 16.29 4.09
CA GLY A 130 -2.24 14.96 3.86
C GLY A 130 -1.21 14.03 3.20
N ASN A 131 -1.49 12.72 3.16
CA ASN A 131 -0.56 11.70 2.63
C ASN A 131 0.85 11.81 3.22
N ASP A 132 0.95 11.99 4.53
CA ASP A 132 2.22 12.15 5.26
C ASP A 132 3.09 13.33 4.75
N GLN A 133 2.46 14.32 4.10
CA GLN A 133 3.12 15.46 3.46
C GLN A 133 2.47 16.80 3.82
N ILE A 134 3.29 17.84 3.78
CA ILE A 134 2.91 19.25 3.90
C ILE A 134 3.38 19.95 2.63
N HIS A 135 2.42 20.51 1.91
CA HIS A 135 2.65 21.32 0.72
C HIS A 135 2.63 22.78 1.13
N LEU A 136 3.75 23.44 0.90
CA LEU A 136 3.94 24.86 1.15
C LEU A 136 3.93 25.60 -0.19
N LYS A 137 3.53 26.87 -0.16
CA LYS A 137 3.73 27.75 -1.30
C LYS A 137 5.20 28.14 -1.46
N SER A 138 5.89 28.31 -0.32
CA SER A 138 7.30 28.63 -0.29
C SER A 138 8.14 27.62 -1.07
N SER A 139 9.03 28.15 -1.90
CA SER A 139 10.11 27.39 -2.53
C SER A 139 11.46 27.54 -1.83
N ASP A 140 11.47 28.16 -0.64
CA ASP A 140 12.69 28.37 0.14
C ASP A 140 12.98 27.13 1.02
N ASP A 141 14.19 26.60 0.92
CA ASP A 141 14.61 25.43 1.70
C ASP A 141 14.65 25.75 3.21
N ASP A 142 14.94 27.00 3.60
CA ASP A 142 14.97 27.43 5.01
C ASP A 142 13.56 27.35 5.64
N ASP A 143 12.51 27.74 4.89
CA ASP A 143 11.11 27.61 5.33
C ASP A 143 10.74 26.13 5.54
N TRP A 144 11.24 25.23 4.70
CA TRP A 144 10.95 23.80 4.80
C TRP A 144 11.60 23.20 6.05
N GLU A 145 12.83 23.61 6.36
CA GLU A 145 13.54 23.21 7.58
C GLU A 145 12.80 23.69 8.84
N LEU A 146 12.37 24.95 8.87
CA LEU A 146 11.62 25.52 9.98
C LEU A 146 10.27 24.80 10.20
N VAL A 147 9.55 24.48 9.11
CA VAL A 147 8.29 23.72 9.18
C VAL A 147 8.53 22.30 9.70
N ARG A 148 9.54 21.61 9.19
CA ARG A 148 9.94 20.27 9.67
C ARG A 148 10.27 20.29 11.16
N GLU A 149 11.04 21.27 11.64
CA GLU A 149 11.36 21.42 13.06
C GLU A 149 10.15 21.76 13.92
N ALA A 150 9.22 22.57 13.39
CA ALA A 150 7.99 22.92 14.08
C ALA A 150 7.11 21.68 14.32
N ILE A 151 6.89 20.84 13.29
CA ILE A 151 6.04 19.66 13.42
C ILE A 151 6.69 18.55 14.25
N MET A 152 8.02 18.46 14.30
CA MET A 152 8.74 17.53 15.20
C MET A 152 8.47 17.78 16.68
N LYS A 153 7.97 18.96 17.06
CA LYS A 153 7.55 19.26 18.44
C LYS A 153 6.25 18.55 18.82
N HIS A 154 5.49 18.05 17.84
CA HIS A 154 4.27 17.31 18.08
C HIS A 154 4.59 15.92 18.68
N PRO A 155 3.98 15.52 19.81
CA PRO A 155 4.35 14.29 20.52
C PRO A 155 4.10 13.01 19.71
N ALA A 156 3.23 13.05 18.70
CA ALA A 156 2.93 11.91 17.85
C ALA A 156 3.84 11.79 16.61
N VAL A 157 4.62 12.82 16.28
CA VAL A 157 5.54 12.76 15.14
C VAL A 157 6.79 11.98 15.56
N GLN A 158 7.08 10.90 14.84
CA GLN A 158 8.25 10.05 15.05
C GLN A 158 9.46 10.57 14.28
N MET A 159 9.24 10.96 13.03
CA MET A 159 10.25 11.51 12.13
C MET A 159 9.62 12.56 11.22
N ALA A 160 10.42 13.52 10.77
CA ALA A 160 10.06 14.45 9.71
C ALA A 160 11.28 14.75 8.86
N TRP A 161 11.04 15.07 7.59
CA TRP A 161 12.07 15.35 6.60
C TRP A 161 11.65 16.49 5.69
N THR A 162 12.59 17.30 5.21
CA THR A 162 12.37 18.13 4.02
C THR A 162 12.38 17.25 2.75
N ALA A 163 11.87 17.80 1.65
CA ALA A 163 11.92 17.15 0.34
C ALA A 163 13.38 16.86 -0.09
N ASP A 164 14.33 17.73 0.24
CA ASP A 164 15.74 17.50 -0.04
C ASP A 164 16.33 16.36 0.82
N GLU A 165 15.99 16.32 2.10
CA GLU A 165 16.37 15.21 2.98
C GLU A 165 15.81 13.86 2.48
N ILE A 166 14.56 13.82 1.98
CA ILE A 166 14.02 12.60 1.36
C ILE A 166 14.84 12.18 0.13
N ARG A 167 15.29 13.12 -0.72
CA ARG A 167 16.09 12.82 -1.92
C ARG A 167 17.51 12.35 -1.61
N ASN A 168 18.11 12.86 -0.53
CA ASN A 168 19.55 12.71 -0.28
C ASN A 168 19.89 11.76 0.88
N SER A 169 18.96 11.52 1.80
CA SER A 169 19.22 10.70 3.00
C SER A 169 19.53 9.23 2.70
N CYS A 170 20.31 8.58 3.56
CA CYS A 170 20.50 7.13 3.54
C CYS A 170 19.62 6.40 4.57
N ASP A 171 18.79 7.14 5.31
CA ASP A 171 17.84 6.56 6.24
C ASP A 171 16.84 5.63 5.52
N PRO A 172 16.59 4.41 6.02
CA PRO A 172 15.67 3.48 5.37
C PRO A 172 14.23 3.99 5.23
N LYS A 173 13.72 4.77 6.19
CA LYS A 173 12.36 5.34 6.14
C LYS A 173 12.26 6.46 5.12
N ALA A 174 13.28 7.31 5.01
CA ALA A 174 13.40 8.30 3.94
C ALA A 174 13.53 7.63 2.55
N THR A 175 14.33 6.57 2.46
CA THR A 175 14.52 5.79 1.22
C THR A 175 13.22 5.13 0.77
N GLN A 176 12.41 4.62 1.71
CA GLN A 176 11.10 4.07 1.41
C GLN A 176 10.17 5.13 0.79
N ARG A 177 10.10 6.33 1.39
CA ARG A 177 9.29 7.45 0.89
C ARG A 177 9.78 7.97 -0.47
N ARG A 178 11.10 7.97 -0.70
CA ARG A 178 11.70 8.37 -1.99
C ARG A 178 11.13 7.58 -3.17
N ASN A 179 10.72 6.33 -2.98
CA ASN A 179 10.13 5.52 -4.05
C ASN A 179 8.85 6.13 -4.65
N ALA A 180 8.12 6.95 -3.88
CA ALA A 180 6.91 7.65 -4.30
C ALA A 180 7.12 9.17 -4.51
N PHE A 181 8.37 9.63 -4.45
CA PHE A 181 8.69 11.06 -4.55
C PHE A 181 8.69 11.52 -6.02
N ASP A 182 7.90 12.53 -6.34
CA ASP A 182 7.91 13.18 -7.66
C ASP A 182 7.56 14.69 -7.59
N ALA A 183 7.31 15.32 -8.75
CA ALA A 183 6.99 16.74 -8.84
C ALA A 183 5.68 17.15 -8.15
N ARG A 184 4.84 16.19 -7.74
CA ARG A 184 3.59 16.41 -7.00
C ARG A 184 3.79 16.30 -5.49
N SER A 185 4.96 15.85 -5.04
CA SER A 185 5.27 15.72 -3.62
C SER A 185 5.34 17.07 -2.90
N GLY A 186 5.02 17.05 -1.61
CA GLY A 186 5.14 18.20 -0.72
C GLY A 186 6.59 18.54 -0.36
N GLN A 187 6.74 19.69 0.29
CA GLN A 187 8.02 20.24 0.73
C GLN A 187 8.52 19.59 2.03
N VAL A 188 7.61 19.16 2.90
CA VAL A 188 7.94 18.49 4.16
C VAL A 188 7.16 17.19 4.27
N PHE A 189 7.83 16.12 4.68
CA PHE A 189 7.29 14.80 4.96
C PHE A 189 7.30 14.54 6.46
N TYR A 190 6.37 13.73 6.94
CA TYR A 190 6.36 13.27 8.31
C TYR A 190 6.02 11.77 8.41
N GLU A 191 6.34 11.18 9.55
CA GLU A 191 5.89 9.86 9.96
C GLU A 191 5.35 9.96 11.38
N LEU A 192 4.10 9.54 11.59
CA LEU A 192 3.56 9.37 12.93
C LEU A 192 4.17 8.15 13.61
N LYS A 193 4.19 8.16 14.95
CA LYS A 193 4.55 7.00 15.76
C LYS A 193 3.68 5.80 15.41
N SER A 194 4.25 4.60 15.51
CA SER A 194 3.53 3.34 15.23
C SER A 194 2.17 3.30 15.95
N GLY A 195 1.14 2.84 15.24
CA GLY A 195 -0.23 2.72 15.76
C GLY A 195 -1.01 4.05 15.87
N HIS A 196 -0.38 5.18 15.53
CA HIS A 196 -1.06 6.47 15.42
C HIS A 196 -1.54 6.68 13.98
N ILE A 197 -2.78 7.14 13.80
CA ILE A 197 -3.37 7.42 12.48
C ILE A 197 -4.20 8.70 12.49
N ASP A 198 -4.43 9.27 11.30
CA ASP A 198 -5.33 10.39 11.10
C ASP A 198 -6.45 9.99 10.13
N TYR A 199 -7.58 9.50 10.67
CA TYR A 199 -8.64 8.89 9.87
C TYR A 199 -10.04 9.31 10.32
N GLY A 200 -10.46 8.89 11.53
CA GLY A 200 -11.83 9.05 12.01
C GLY A 200 -12.13 8.15 13.21
N GLU A 201 -13.33 8.22 13.78
CA GLU A 201 -13.65 7.56 15.06
C GLU A 201 -13.74 6.02 14.99
N GLU A 202 -14.03 5.47 13.81
CA GLU A 202 -14.28 4.05 13.58
C GLU A 202 -13.29 3.46 12.57
N GLY A 203 -13.19 2.13 12.57
CA GLY A 203 -12.37 1.40 11.60
C GLY A 203 -10.86 1.64 11.73
N CYS A 204 -10.17 1.67 10.59
CA CYS A 204 -8.73 1.89 10.51
C CYS A 204 -8.34 2.44 9.13
N ASP A 205 -7.07 2.78 8.98
CA ASP A 205 -6.51 3.25 7.71
C ASP A 205 -5.20 2.51 7.39
N HIS A 206 -4.55 2.91 6.31
CA HIS A 206 -3.22 2.49 5.90
C HIS A 206 -2.46 3.69 5.32
N GLY A 207 -1.31 3.44 4.71
CA GLY A 207 -0.49 4.48 4.08
C GLY A 207 0.73 4.92 4.89
N SER A 208 0.92 4.40 6.10
CA SER A 208 2.14 4.67 6.87
C SER A 208 3.34 3.86 6.36
N GLY A 209 4.55 4.32 6.69
CA GLY A 209 5.79 3.58 6.43
C GLY A 209 6.02 2.39 7.36
N HIS A 210 5.06 2.01 8.22
CA HIS A 210 5.24 0.93 9.20
C HIS A 210 4.96 -0.44 8.60
N VAL A 211 5.46 -1.48 9.26
CA VAL A 211 5.42 -2.86 8.73
C VAL A 211 4.00 -3.37 8.55
N TYR A 212 3.05 -2.97 9.39
CA TYR A 212 1.66 -3.39 9.28
C TYR A 212 0.98 -2.92 7.98
N ASP A 213 1.41 -1.78 7.41
CA ASP A 213 0.89 -1.27 6.13
C ASP A 213 1.72 -1.73 4.92
N THR A 214 2.96 -2.14 5.14
CA THR A 214 3.93 -2.36 4.05
C THR A 214 4.28 -3.84 3.84
N HIS A 215 3.89 -4.70 4.77
CA HIS A 215 4.03 -6.14 4.67
C HIS A 215 2.81 -6.77 4.00
N VAL A 216 3.00 -7.22 2.77
CA VAL A 216 1.96 -7.85 1.94
C VAL A 216 2.38 -9.24 1.50
N PRO A 217 1.42 -10.17 1.27
CA PRO A 217 1.75 -11.47 0.70
C PRO A 217 2.24 -11.31 -0.74
N VAL A 218 3.18 -12.15 -1.17
CA VAL A 218 3.53 -12.32 -2.58
C VAL A 218 3.54 -13.81 -2.88
N VAL A 219 2.50 -14.27 -3.59
CA VAL A 219 2.27 -15.69 -3.88
C VAL A 219 2.35 -15.91 -5.38
N PHE A 220 3.05 -16.95 -5.80
CA PHE A 220 3.12 -17.40 -7.19
C PHE A 220 2.59 -18.82 -7.32
N MET A 221 1.79 -19.08 -8.36
CA MET A 221 1.24 -20.39 -8.69
C MET A 221 1.30 -20.62 -10.20
N GLY A 222 1.58 -21.85 -10.63
CA GLY A 222 1.53 -22.22 -12.04
C GLY A 222 2.59 -23.27 -12.42
N PRO A 223 2.71 -23.57 -13.73
CA PRO A 223 3.61 -24.60 -14.25
C PRO A 223 5.08 -24.41 -13.86
N GLY A 224 5.64 -25.42 -13.20
CA GLY A 224 7.05 -25.43 -12.79
C GLY A 224 7.37 -24.52 -11.60
N ILE A 225 6.36 -23.91 -10.96
CA ILE A 225 6.52 -23.25 -9.66
C ILE A 225 6.32 -24.31 -8.57
N ARG A 226 7.25 -24.40 -7.61
CA ARG A 226 7.22 -25.41 -6.55
C ARG A 226 6.08 -25.10 -5.54
N PRO A 227 5.16 -26.05 -5.25
CA PRO A 227 3.96 -25.79 -4.45
C PRO A 227 4.19 -25.46 -2.96
N ASP A 228 5.41 -25.62 -2.44
CA ASP A 228 5.74 -25.37 -1.02
C ASP A 228 7.01 -24.52 -0.87
N ALA A 229 7.35 -23.71 -1.88
CA ALA A 229 8.48 -22.82 -1.79
C ALA A 229 8.15 -21.61 -0.91
N ALA A 230 8.66 -21.61 0.32
CA ALA A 230 8.67 -20.43 1.17
C ALA A 230 10.02 -19.70 1.07
N ARG A 231 9.95 -18.37 1.10
CA ARG A 231 11.10 -17.46 1.20
C ARG A 231 10.92 -16.64 2.46
N TRP A 232 12.02 -16.41 3.17
CA TRP A 232 12.05 -15.56 4.37
C TRP A 232 12.85 -14.28 4.11
N GLU A 233 13.52 -14.21 2.97
CA GLU A 233 14.20 -13.04 2.49
C GLU A 233 13.20 -11.92 2.18
N ARG A 234 13.64 -10.68 2.39
CA ARG A 234 12.83 -9.51 2.02
C ARG A 234 12.64 -9.48 0.51
N VAL A 235 11.38 -9.43 0.10
CA VAL A 235 10.95 -9.19 -1.29
C VAL A 235 10.03 -7.97 -1.32
N HIS A 236 9.79 -7.44 -2.52
CA HIS A 236 8.96 -6.28 -2.73
C HIS A 236 7.89 -6.56 -3.80
N PRO A 237 6.69 -5.93 -3.73
CA PRO A 237 5.70 -6.04 -4.81
C PRO A 237 6.23 -5.62 -6.19
N ARG A 238 7.19 -4.68 -6.23
CA ARG A 238 7.87 -4.27 -7.48
C ARG A 238 8.69 -5.38 -8.15
N ASP A 239 8.95 -6.48 -7.45
CA ASP A 239 9.69 -7.62 -7.97
C ASP A 239 8.79 -8.54 -8.83
N ILE A 240 7.46 -8.41 -8.73
CA ILE A 240 6.49 -9.28 -9.43
C ILE A 240 6.58 -9.11 -10.95
N ALA A 241 6.56 -7.87 -11.46
CA ALA A 241 6.57 -7.63 -12.90
C ALA A 241 7.88 -8.08 -13.58
N PRO A 242 9.09 -7.77 -13.05
CA PRO A 242 10.34 -8.33 -13.55
C PRO A 242 10.39 -9.86 -13.50
N THR A 243 9.83 -10.47 -12.46
CA THR A 243 9.73 -11.93 -12.35
C THR A 243 8.93 -12.53 -13.50
N TRP A 244 7.78 -11.93 -13.84
CA TRP A 244 6.98 -12.36 -14.99
C TRP A 244 7.68 -12.12 -16.32
N SER A 245 8.38 -10.99 -16.49
CA SER A 245 9.17 -10.75 -17.70
C SER A 245 10.19 -11.86 -17.94
N MET A 246 10.91 -12.29 -16.89
CA MET A 246 11.88 -13.38 -17.00
C MET A 246 11.23 -14.73 -17.29
N LEU A 247 10.07 -15.01 -16.68
CA LEU A 247 9.35 -16.26 -16.90
C LEU A 247 8.76 -16.37 -18.32
N LEU A 248 8.30 -15.24 -18.88
CA LEU A 248 7.67 -15.16 -20.20
C LEU A 248 8.67 -14.91 -21.34
N GLY A 249 9.93 -14.60 -21.03
CA GLY A 249 10.96 -14.29 -22.03
C GLY A 249 10.71 -12.95 -22.75
N ILE A 250 10.11 -11.98 -22.06
CA ILE A 250 9.84 -10.63 -22.59
C ILE A 250 10.75 -9.58 -21.93
N ALA A 251 10.82 -8.39 -22.53
CA ALA A 251 11.55 -7.29 -21.95
C ALA A 251 11.01 -6.90 -20.56
N LEU A 252 11.89 -6.36 -19.72
CA LEU A 252 11.48 -5.73 -18.46
C LEU A 252 10.61 -4.49 -18.74
N PRO A 253 9.67 -4.14 -17.84
CA PRO A 253 9.04 -2.82 -17.86
C PRO A 253 10.10 -1.72 -17.89
N SER A 254 9.87 -0.66 -18.66
CA SER A 254 10.88 0.37 -18.96
C SER A 254 11.46 1.09 -17.73
N SER A 255 10.72 1.12 -16.62
CA SER A 255 11.13 1.75 -15.36
C SER A 255 11.15 0.75 -14.19
N ALA A 256 11.31 -0.54 -14.47
CA ALA A 256 11.40 -1.56 -13.42
C ALA A 256 12.60 -1.30 -12.49
N THR A 257 12.33 -1.29 -11.18
CA THR A 257 13.34 -1.16 -10.12
C THR A 257 13.38 -2.37 -9.18
N GLY A 258 12.51 -3.35 -9.41
CA GLY A 258 12.49 -4.61 -8.67
C GLY A 258 13.42 -5.66 -9.28
N ASP A 259 13.76 -6.65 -8.47
CA ASP A 259 14.65 -7.74 -8.85
C ASP A 259 13.85 -9.01 -9.15
N PRO A 260 14.04 -9.68 -10.30
CA PRO A 260 13.33 -10.93 -10.59
C PRO A 260 13.56 -11.99 -9.52
N LEU A 261 12.48 -12.60 -9.04
CA LEU A 261 12.52 -13.64 -8.01
C LEU A 261 12.82 -15.01 -8.63
N PRO A 262 13.69 -15.83 -7.99
CA PRO A 262 14.00 -17.17 -8.48
C PRO A 262 12.86 -18.14 -8.14
N LEU A 263 11.92 -18.30 -9.07
CA LEU A 263 10.77 -19.21 -8.95
C LEU A 263 11.09 -20.67 -9.31
N ARG A 264 12.17 -20.93 -10.07
CA ARG A 264 12.63 -22.25 -10.51
C ARG A 264 13.99 -22.58 -9.91
#